data_AF-A0A558IMY1-F1
#
_entry.id   AF-A0A558IMY1-F1
#
_cell.length_a   1.000
_cell.length_b   1.000
_cell.length_c   1.000
_cell.angle_alpha   90.00
_cell.angle_beta   90.00
_cell.angle_gamma   90.00
#
_symmetry.space_group_name_H-M   'P 1'
#
loop_
_entity.id
_entity.type
_entity.pdbx_description
1 polymer ?
#
loop_
_entity_poly.entity_id
_entity_poly.type
_entity_poly.pdbx_seq_one_letter_code
_entity_poly.pdbx_strand_id
1 'polypeptide(L)'
;MTSTQMANDTRLVYDSAGLGRPAWAMTSPLLLEYYDTEWGMPVHEESALLERLCLEGFQAGLSWELVLRKREAFRAAFVGFDADLLASFGEEEVERLMNNAGIIRNRLKINAVLNNATATVALRETGGLDEFIWSFLPADTIAPESEEDIPKYTQEALDMSKALKKAGFKFVGPVTCFSLMTAIGMVDAHLVGSHRRGTSGIWPAQGPGGLTNSAGC
;
A
#
# COMPACT_ATOMS: atom_id res chain seq x y z
N MET A 1 26.96 -9.79 10.33
CA MET A 1 26.71 -8.35 10.47
C MET A 1 25.63 -8.17 11.53
N THR A 2 25.77 -7.20 12.44
CA THR A 2 24.76 -6.96 13.49
C THR A 2 23.49 -6.36 12.88
N SER A 3 22.33 -6.61 13.49
CA SER A 3 21.01 -6.13 13.01
C SER A 3 20.95 -4.60 12.78
N THR A 4 21.77 -3.85 13.51
CA THR A 4 21.90 -2.38 13.41
C THR A 4 22.67 -1.91 12.18
N GLN A 5 23.56 -2.75 11.61
CA GLN A 5 24.37 -2.37 10.45
C GLN A 5 23.67 -2.64 9.12
N MET A 6 22.68 -3.54 9.11
CA MET A 6 21.81 -3.77 7.94
C MET A 6 20.78 -2.66 7.74
N ALA A 7 20.30 -2.03 8.82
CA ALA A 7 19.24 -1.01 8.75
C ALA A 7 19.66 0.35 8.14
N ASN A 8 20.97 0.59 7.96
CA ASN A 8 21.50 1.81 7.35
C ASN A 8 21.95 1.62 5.89
N ASP A 9 21.84 0.40 5.35
CA ASP A 9 22.13 0.17 3.93
C ASP A 9 20.88 0.54 3.12
N THR A 10 20.97 1.62 2.35
CA THR A 10 19.88 2.08 1.48
C THR A 10 19.83 1.32 0.17
N ARG A 11 20.73 0.35 -0.05
CA ARG A 11 20.76 -0.54 -1.22
C ARG A 11 20.26 -1.94 -0.88
N LEU A 12 20.27 -2.81 -1.90
CA LEU A 12 19.87 -4.20 -1.76
C LEU A 12 20.80 -5.00 -0.83
N VAL A 13 20.17 -5.70 0.10
CA VAL A 13 20.76 -6.76 0.91
C VAL A 13 20.40 -8.11 0.29
N TYR A 14 21.38 -8.99 0.14
CA TYR A 14 21.20 -10.32 -0.45
C TYR A 14 21.16 -11.39 0.64
N ASP A 15 20.20 -12.30 0.54
CA ASP A 15 20.13 -13.48 1.39
C ASP A 15 21.06 -14.60 0.92
N SER A 16 21.05 -15.74 1.63
CA SER A 16 21.86 -16.92 1.27
C SER A 16 21.46 -17.58 -0.04
N ALA A 17 20.27 -17.28 -0.58
CA ALA A 17 19.81 -17.74 -1.88
C ALA A 17 20.17 -16.74 -3.01
N GLY A 18 20.81 -15.61 -2.68
CA GLY A 18 21.17 -14.57 -3.64
C GLY A 18 19.99 -13.68 -4.05
N LEU A 19 18.89 -13.67 -3.29
CA LEU A 19 17.73 -12.82 -3.56
C LEU A 19 17.94 -11.44 -2.90
N GLY A 20 18.00 -10.40 -3.74
CA GLY A 20 18.14 -9.01 -3.30
C GLY A 20 16.83 -8.42 -2.79
N ARG A 21 16.87 -7.74 -1.64
CA ARG A 21 15.75 -7.00 -1.01
C ARG A 21 16.24 -5.72 -0.36
N PRO A 22 15.39 -4.67 -0.20
CA PRO A 22 15.75 -3.51 0.60
C PRO A 22 15.94 -3.89 2.08
N ALA A 23 16.74 -3.12 2.81
CA ALA A 23 17.08 -3.42 4.19
C ALA A 23 15.86 -3.54 5.09
N TRP A 24 14.84 -2.67 4.89
CA TRP A 24 13.63 -2.69 5.71
C TRP A 24 12.89 -4.04 5.62
N ALA A 25 12.87 -4.69 4.46
CA ALA A 25 12.19 -5.97 4.26
C ALA A 25 12.88 -7.11 5.03
N MET A 26 14.18 -6.96 5.32
CA MET A 26 15.00 -7.97 6.00
C MET A 26 14.96 -7.86 7.53
N THR A 27 14.25 -6.87 8.10
CA THR A 27 14.28 -6.59 9.53
C THR A 27 13.45 -7.56 10.38
N SER A 28 12.46 -8.24 9.79
CA SER A 28 11.70 -9.30 10.46
C SER A 28 11.09 -10.29 9.48
N PRO A 29 10.79 -11.54 9.90
CA PRO A 29 10.14 -12.53 9.04
C PRO A 29 8.80 -12.04 8.45
N LEU A 30 8.07 -11.23 9.21
CA LEU A 30 6.78 -10.68 8.77
C LEU A 30 6.94 -9.68 7.62
N LEU A 31 7.94 -8.80 7.69
CA LEU A 31 8.21 -7.84 6.61
C LEU A 31 8.81 -8.53 5.37
N LEU A 32 9.62 -9.56 5.60
CA LEU A 32 10.19 -10.39 4.54
C LEU A 32 9.07 -11.07 3.74
N GLU A 33 8.16 -11.76 4.42
CA GLU A 33 7.00 -12.41 3.79
C GLU A 33 6.10 -11.41 3.06
N TYR A 34 5.83 -10.26 3.69
CA TYR A 34 5.06 -9.19 3.06
C TYR A 34 5.69 -8.68 1.77
N TYR A 35 7.00 -8.43 1.76
CA TYR A 35 7.73 -8.00 0.57
C TYR A 35 7.72 -9.06 -0.55
N ASP A 36 7.94 -10.32 -0.17
CA ASP A 36 8.10 -11.41 -1.14
C ASP A 36 6.78 -11.87 -1.76
N THR A 37 5.65 -11.64 -1.09
CA THR A 37 4.37 -12.23 -1.49
C THR A 37 3.28 -11.21 -1.78
N GLU A 38 3.35 -10.01 -1.22
CA GLU A 38 2.23 -9.05 -1.27
C GLU A 38 2.60 -7.68 -1.83
N TRP A 39 3.68 -7.07 -1.34
CA TRP A 39 4.03 -5.70 -1.70
C TRP A 39 4.35 -5.60 -3.19
N GLY A 40 3.78 -4.58 -3.84
CA GLY A 40 3.96 -4.34 -5.27
C GLY A 40 3.18 -5.28 -6.18
N MET A 41 2.24 -6.09 -5.64
CA MET A 41 1.36 -6.92 -6.46
C MET A 41 0.00 -6.22 -6.72
N PRO A 42 -0.57 -6.31 -7.93
CA PRO A 42 -1.87 -5.71 -8.25
C PRO A 42 -2.99 -6.20 -7.33
N VAL A 43 -3.78 -5.25 -6.83
CA VAL A 43 -4.98 -5.48 -6.02
C VAL A 43 -6.16 -4.79 -6.70
N HIS A 44 -7.22 -5.55 -6.98
CA HIS A 44 -8.41 -5.04 -7.68
C HIS A 44 -9.73 -5.26 -6.94
N GLU A 45 -9.72 -6.10 -5.91
CA GLU A 45 -10.94 -6.38 -5.15
C GLU A 45 -11.26 -5.19 -4.22
N GLU A 46 -12.53 -4.79 -4.14
CA GLU A 46 -12.98 -3.56 -3.46
C GLU A 46 -12.61 -3.55 -1.97
N SER A 47 -12.90 -4.64 -1.26
CA SER A 47 -12.58 -4.75 0.17
C SER A 47 -11.08 -4.75 0.43
N ALA A 48 -10.30 -5.42 -0.42
CA ALA A 48 -8.84 -5.44 -0.36
C ALA A 48 -8.22 -4.06 -0.65
N LEU A 49 -8.76 -3.30 -1.61
CA LEU A 49 -8.35 -1.93 -1.88
C LEU A 49 -8.70 -0.99 -0.71
N LEU A 50 -9.91 -1.10 -0.17
CA LEU A 50 -10.35 -0.31 0.98
C LEU A 50 -9.48 -0.62 2.21
N GLU A 51 -9.18 -1.89 2.44
CA GLU A 51 -8.24 -2.34 3.48
C GLU A 51 -6.89 -1.65 3.31
N ARG A 52 -6.24 -1.78 2.14
CA ARG A 52 -4.92 -1.18 1.88
C ARG A 52 -4.93 0.32 2.14
N LEU A 53 -5.88 1.04 1.52
CA LEU A 53 -6.00 2.49 1.68
C LEU A 53 -6.14 2.90 3.15
N CYS A 54 -6.96 2.18 3.92
CA CYS A 54 -7.17 2.48 5.34
C CYS A 54 -5.93 2.17 6.19
N LEU A 55 -5.24 1.06 5.94
CA LEU A 55 -4.03 0.67 6.67
C LEU A 55 -2.88 1.66 6.44
N GLU A 56 -2.72 2.18 5.22
CA GLU A 56 -1.78 3.27 4.92
C GLU A 56 -2.11 4.53 5.76
N GLY A 57 -3.41 4.85 5.93
CA GLY A 57 -3.85 5.92 6.83
C GLY A 57 -3.52 5.66 8.31
N PHE A 58 -3.56 4.40 8.75
CA PHE A 58 -3.17 4.01 10.10
C PHE A 58 -1.68 4.13 10.36
N GLN A 59 -0.83 3.97 9.34
CA GLN A 59 0.62 4.06 9.48
C GLN A 59 1.11 5.44 9.92
N ALA A 60 0.37 6.53 9.69
CA ALA A 60 0.80 7.88 10.06
C ALA A 60 1.25 7.96 11.54
N GLY A 61 2.55 8.15 11.77
CA GLY A 61 3.18 8.22 13.09
C GLY A 61 3.64 6.88 13.70
N LEU A 62 3.61 5.77 12.94
CA LEU A 62 3.92 4.41 13.37
C LEU A 62 4.79 3.68 12.34
N SER A 63 5.42 2.57 12.72
CA SER A 63 6.07 1.68 11.75
C SER A 63 5.03 0.86 10.98
N TRP A 64 5.31 0.57 9.70
CA TRP A 64 4.46 -0.32 8.91
C TRP A 64 4.35 -1.71 9.54
N GLU A 65 5.44 -2.23 10.10
CA GLU A 65 5.44 -3.52 10.80
C GLU A 65 4.41 -3.58 11.93
N LEU A 66 4.24 -2.50 12.70
CA LEU A 66 3.24 -2.46 13.77
C LEU A 66 1.81 -2.56 13.22
N VAL A 67 1.54 -1.89 12.09
CA VAL A 67 0.25 -1.97 11.40
C VAL A 67 0.03 -3.38 10.87
N LEU A 68 1.03 -3.95 10.21
CA LEU A 68 0.98 -5.29 9.63
C LEU A 68 0.77 -6.39 10.69
N ARG A 69 1.43 -6.29 11.85
CA ARG A 69 1.19 -7.19 13.00
C ARG A 69 -0.25 -7.15 13.51
N LYS A 70 -0.95 -6.03 13.32
CA LYS A 70 -2.34 -5.83 13.74
C LYS A 70 -3.35 -6.08 12.62
N ARG A 71 -2.92 -6.46 11.42
CA ARG A 71 -3.76 -6.55 10.23
C ARG A 71 -4.95 -7.51 10.39
N GLU A 72 -4.73 -8.69 10.94
CA GLU A 72 -5.82 -9.64 11.22
C GLU A 72 -6.82 -9.10 12.25
N ALA A 73 -6.32 -8.40 13.28
CA ALA A 73 -7.19 -7.74 14.24
C ALA A 73 -7.99 -6.60 13.60
N PHE A 74 -7.39 -5.87 12.65
CA PHE A 74 -8.10 -4.86 11.86
C PHE A 74 -9.18 -5.48 10.98
N ARG A 75 -8.87 -6.54 10.24
CA ARG A 75 -9.85 -7.29 9.43
C ARG A 75 -11.03 -7.75 10.28
N ALA A 76 -10.78 -8.36 11.43
CA ALA A 76 -11.86 -8.79 12.33
C ALA A 76 -12.66 -7.60 12.89
N ALA A 77 -11.99 -6.52 13.31
CA ALA A 77 -12.64 -5.35 13.89
C ALA A 77 -13.51 -4.60 12.87
N PHE A 78 -13.02 -4.49 11.63
CA PHE A 78 -13.63 -3.80 10.51
C PHE A 78 -14.32 -4.74 9.52
N VAL A 79 -14.76 -5.92 9.99
CA VAL A 79 -15.62 -6.85 9.24
C VAL A 79 -15.14 -7.15 7.82
N GLY A 80 -13.84 -7.45 7.69
CA GLY A 80 -13.19 -7.76 6.42
C GLY A 80 -13.06 -6.56 5.46
N PHE A 81 -13.26 -5.34 5.96
CA PHE A 81 -13.35 -4.13 5.15
C PHE A 81 -14.50 -4.17 4.12
N ASP A 82 -15.58 -4.87 4.44
CA ASP A 82 -16.84 -4.77 3.68
C ASP A 82 -17.39 -3.33 3.79
N ALA A 83 -17.47 -2.64 2.65
CA ALA A 83 -17.82 -1.24 2.61
C ALA A 83 -19.27 -0.97 3.04
N ASP A 84 -20.21 -1.87 2.74
CA ASP A 84 -21.61 -1.72 3.10
C ASP A 84 -21.81 -1.89 4.61
N LEU A 85 -21.19 -2.92 5.19
CA LEU A 85 -21.23 -3.14 6.64
C LEU A 85 -20.57 -1.98 7.39
N LEU A 86 -19.39 -1.54 6.97
CA LEU A 86 -18.70 -0.42 7.62
C LEU A 86 -19.45 0.90 7.47
N ALA A 87 -20.08 1.16 6.32
CA ALA A 87 -20.89 2.36 6.13
C ALA A 87 -22.15 2.38 7.03
N SER A 88 -22.59 1.22 7.52
CA SER A 88 -23.72 1.11 8.44
C SER A 88 -23.36 1.33 9.92
N PHE A 89 -22.07 1.36 10.27
CA PHE A 89 -21.62 1.51 11.66
C PHE A 89 -21.96 2.90 12.21
N GLY A 90 -22.45 2.94 13.45
CA GLY A 90 -22.76 4.14 14.19
C GLY A 90 -21.78 4.40 15.35
N GLU A 91 -22.18 5.30 16.25
CA GLU A 91 -21.37 5.69 17.41
C GLU A 91 -21.11 4.50 18.36
N GLU A 92 -22.06 3.57 18.49
CA GLU A 92 -21.91 2.38 19.33
C GLU A 92 -20.75 1.49 18.85
N GLU A 93 -20.65 1.25 17.54
CA GLU A 93 -19.54 0.51 16.95
C GLU A 93 -18.22 1.26 17.10
N VAL A 94 -18.22 2.59 16.98
CA VAL A 94 -17.01 3.40 17.25
C VAL A 94 -16.55 3.22 18.68
N GLU A 95 -17.45 3.26 19.67
CA GLU A 95 -17.10 3.02 21.08
C GLU A 95 -16.61 1.58 21.30
N ARG A 96 -17.23 0.59 20.67
CA ARG A 96 -16.76 -0.81 20.71
C ARG A 96 -15.34 -0.93 20.17
N LEU A 97 -15.05 -0.29 19.03
CA LEU A 97 -13.74 -0.28 18.39
C LEU A 97 -12.69 0.47 19.24
N MET A 98 -13.08 1.58 19.86
CA MET A 98 -12.22 2.32 20.80
C MET A 98 -11.85 1.51 22.04
N ASN A 99 -12.60 0.48 22.39
CA ASN A 99 -12.27 -0.45 23.47
C ASN A 99 -11.48 -1.69 23.01
N ASN A 100 -11.25 -1.87 21.71
CA ASN A 100 -10.52 -3.01 21.17
C ASN A 100 -9.00 -2.77 21.20
N ALA A 101 -8.30 -3.47 22.09
CA ALA A 101 -6.83 -3.41 22.22
C ALA A 101 -6.07 -4.10 21.07
N GLY A 102 -6.75 -4.92 20.26
CA GLY A 102 -6.20 -5.58 19.08
C GLY A 102 -5.79 -4.58 17.99
N ILE A 103 -6.50 -3.45 17.89
CA ILE A 103 -6.26 -2.41 16.87
C ILE A 103 -5.56 -1.18 17.45
N ILE A 104 -5.32 -0.17 16.60
CA ILE A 104 -4.84 1.14 17.02
C ILE A 104 -6.06 1.99 17.43
N ARG A 105 -6.18 2.24 18.74
CA ARG A 105 -7.32 2.97 19.35
C ARG A 105 -7.19 4.48 19.13
N ASN A 106 -7.53 4.92 17.92
CA ASN A 106 -7.55 6.33 17.54
C ASN A 106 -8.90 6.66 16.89
N ARG A 107 -9.72 7.46 17.59
CA ARG A 107 -11.09 7.77 17.16
C ARG A 107 -11.13 8.45 15.78
N LEU A 108 -10.21 9.36 15.50
CA LEU A 108 -10.16 10.04 14.20
C LEU A 108 -9.86 9.06 13.06
N LYS A 109 -8.93 8.11 13.26
CA LYS A 109 -8.60 7.09 12.26
C LYS A 109 -9.71 6.03 12.11
N ILE A 110 -10.38 5.65 13.21
CA ILE A 110 -11.55 4.76 13.14
C ILE A 110 -12.69 5.42 12.34
N ASN A 111 -13.04 6.66 12.66
CA ASN A 111 -14.06 7.41 11.92
C ASN A 111 -13.64 7.63 10.45
N ALA A 112 -12.35 7.73 10.16
CA ALA A 112 -11.86 7.79 8.79
C ALA A 112 -12.17 6.50 8.01
N VAL A 113 -12.01 5.32 8.61
CA VAL A 113 -12.38 4.04 7.97
C VAL A 113 -13.86 4.03 7.60
N LEU A 114 -14.74 4.41 8.53
CA LEU A 114 -16.18 4.43 8.28
C LEU A 114 -16.55 5.42 7.17
N ASN A 115 -15.99 6.62 7.21
CA ASN A 115 -16.18 7.61 6.15
C ASN A 115 -15.66 7.12 4.78
N ASN A 116 -14.51 6.44 4.76
CA ASN A 116 -13.94 5.87 3.54
C ASN A 116 -14.82 4.74 2.99
N ALA A 117 -15.46 3.94 3.85
CA ALA A 117 -16.43 2.94 3.45
C ALA A 117 -17.68 3.57 2.81
N THR A 118 -18.26 4.61 3.43
CA THR A 118 -19.36 5.38 2.82
C THR A 118 -18.99 5.96 1.46
N ALA A 119 -17.79 6.54 1.34
CA ALA A 119 -17.30 7.08 0.08
C ALA A 119 -17.05 5.99 -0.98
N THR A 120 -16.61 4.81 -0.57
CA THR A 120 -16.43 3.63 -1.43
C THR A 120 -17.77 3.18 -2.02
N VAL A 121 -18.81 3.06 -1.18
CA VAL A 121 -20.17 2.73 -1.64
C VAL A 121 -20.67 3.77 -2.65
N ALA A 122 -20.44 5.07 -2.40
CA ALA A 122 -20.84 6.15 -3.30
C ALA A 122 -20.14 6.10 -4.66
N LEU A 123 -18.86 5.69 -4.72
CA LEU A 123 -18.12 5.56 -5.98
C LEU A 123 -18.67 4.49 -6.93
N ARG A 124 -19.48 3.54 -6.44
CA ARG A 124 -20.09 2.49 -7.27
C ARG A 124 -21.02 3.06 -8.35
N GLU A 125 -21.55 4.27 -8.17
CA GLU A 125 -22.32 4.98 -9.19
C GLU A 125 -21.47 5.40 -10.42
N THR A 126 -20.14 5.43 -10.27
CA THR A 126 -19.20 5.92 -11.28
C THR A 126 -18.05 4.94 -11.55
N GLY A 127 -18.29 3.62 -11.41
CA GLY A 127 -17.30 2.58 -11.71
C GLY A 127 -16.68 1.88 -10.50
N GLY A 128 -16.92 2.38 -9.28
CA GLY A 128 -16.43 1.79 -8.05
C GLY A 128 -14.99 2.17 -7.68
N LEU A 129 -14.52 1.65 -6.55
CA LEU A 129 -13.21 2.01 -5.99
C LEU A 129 -12.04 1.54 -6.86
N ASP A 130 -12.15 0.35 -7.47
CA ASP A 130 -11.11 -0.22 -8.32
C ASP A 130 -10.82 0.68 -9.53
N GLU A 131 -11.83 0.93 -10.35
CA GLU A 131 -11.71 1.82 -11.52
C GLU A 131 -11.22 3.21 -11.10
N PHE A 132 -11.74 3.75 -9.99
CA PHE A 132 -11.33 5.05 -9.48
C PHE A 132 -9.83 5.09 -9.14
N ILE A 133 -9.34 4.15 -8.32
CA ILE A 133 -7.94 4.10 -7.91
C ILE A 133 -7.03 3.85 -9.11
N TRP A 134 -7.35 2.87 -9.96
CA TRP A 134 -6.52 2.50 -11.09
C TRP A 134 -6.54 3.50 -12.26
N SER A 135 -7.49 4.45 -12.28
CA SER A 135 -7.46 5.59 -13.21
C SER A 135 -6.23 6.50 -13.04
N PHE A 136 -5.50 6.38 -11.93
CA PHE A 136 -4.27 7.13 -11.62
C PHE A 136 -2.98 6.37 -11.97
N LEU A 137 -3.06 5.24 -12.68
CA LEU A 137 -1.88 4.52 -13.16
C LEU A 137 -0.97 5.46 -13.96
N PRO A 138 0.31 5.66 -13.57
CA PRO A 138 1.23 6.50 -14.32
C PRO A 138 1.54 5.90 -15.71
N ALA A 139 2.09 6.72 -16.61
CA ALA A 139 2.51 6.24 -17.94
C ALA A 139 3.83 5.44 -17.90
N ASP A 140 4.66 5.71 -16.89
CA ASP A 140 5.92 5.03 -16.62
C ASP A 140 6.09 4.78 -15.11
N THR A 141 7.16 4.11 -14.74
CA THR A 141 7.46 3.81 -13.34
C THR A 141 8.92 4.10 -13.02
N ILE A 142 9.19 4.36 -11.74
CA ILE A 142 10.54 4.69 -11.28
C ILE A 142 11.50 3.49 -11.38
N ALA A 143 12.79 3.77 -11.36
CA ALA A 143 13.86 2.76 -11.34
C ALA A 143 14.89 3.10 -10.25
N PRO A 144 14.51 3.03 -8.96
CA PRO A 144 15.39 3.43 -7.87
C PRO A 144 16.54 2.43 -7.70
N GLU A 145 17.78 2.91 -7.60
CA GLU A 145 18.94 2.05 -7.25
C GLU A 145 19.10 1.90 -5.73
N SER A 146 18.55 2.85 -4.98
CA SER A 146 18.54 2.92 -3.53
C SER A 146 17.21 3.46 -2.99
N GLU A 147 16.94 3.24 -1.70
CA GLU A 147 15.75 3.76 -1.03
C GLU A 147 15.68 5.30 -1.05
N GLU A 148 16.83 5.97 -1.15
CA GLU A 148 16.91 7.44 -1.24
C GLU A 148 16.41 7.98 -2.58
N ASP A 149 16.42 7.16 -3.63
CA ASP A 149 15.93 7.51 -4.96
C ASP A 149 14.39 7.46 -5.03
N ILE A 150 13.73 6.90 -4.02
CA ILE A 150 12.28 6.80 -3.94
C ILE A 150 11.71 8.16 -3.48
N PRO A 151 10.92 8.86 -4.31
CA PRO A 151 10.35 10.15 -3.93
C PRO A 151 9.34 9.97 -2.80
N LYS A 152 9.08 11.04 -2.04
CA LYS A 152 8.04 11.03 -1.01
C LYS A 152 6.63 10.83 -1.58
N TYR A 153 6.39 11.36 -2.77
CA TYR A 153 5.17 11.19 -3.57
C TYR A 153 5.42 11.65 -5.02
N THR A 154 4.57 11.21 -5.95
CA THR A 154 4.55 11.66 -7.36
C THR A 154 3.38 12.60 -7.65
N GLN A 155 3.34 13.15 -8.86
CA GLN A 155 2.23 14.00 -9.30
C GLN A 155 0.90 13.22 -9.32
N GLU A 156 0.92 11.97 -9.74
CA GLU A 156 -0.24 11.07 -9.77
C GLU A 156 -0.75 10.80 -8.35
N ALA A 157 0.15 10.56 -7.38
CA ALA A 157 -0.22 10.40 -5.98
C ALA A 157 -0.84 11.68 -5.38
N LEU A 158 -0.34 12.86 -5.78
CA LEU A 158 -0.91 14.13 -5.39
C LEU A 158 -2.34 14.29 -5.95
N ASP A 159 -2.55 13.94 -7.21
CA ASP A 159 -3.85 14.06 -7.88
C ASP A 159 -4.86 13.02 -7.37
N MET A 160 -4.43 11.78 -7.13
CA MET A 160 -5.20 10.76 -6.42
C MET A 160 -5.64 11.26 -5.05
N SER A 161 -4.73 11.85 -4.26
CA SER A 161 -5.08 12.41 -2.94
C SER A 161 -6.15 13.51 -3.04
N LYS A 162 -6.05 14.41 -4.03
CA LYS A 162 -7.07 15.46 -4.24
C LYS A 162 -8.42 14.86 -4.63
N ALA A 163 -8.41 13.89 -5.54
CA ALA A 163 -9.61 13.23 -6.03
C ALA A 163 -10.30 12.42 -4.93
N LEU A 164 -9.57 11.62 -4.16
CA LEU A 164 -10.09 10.88 -3.01
C LEU A 164 -10.69 11.83 -1.96
N LYS A 165 -10.01 12.94 -1.63
CA LYS A 165 -10.57 13.96 -0.71
C LYS A 165 -11.87 14.55 -1.23
N LYS A 166 -11.94 14.83 -2.54
CA LYS A 166 -13.16 15.34 -3.18
C LYS A 166 -14.30 14.31 -3.15
N ALA A 167 -13.98 13.03 -3.26
CA ALA A 167 -14.91 11.91 -3.12
C ALA A 167 -15.30 11.61 -1.65
N GLY A 168 -14.73 12.32 -0.68
CA GLY A 168 -15.11 12.22 0.74
C GLY A 168 -14.13 11.43 1.63
N PHE A 169 -13.11 10.79 1.05
CA PHE A 169 -12.13 10.00 1.79
C PHE A 169 -11.29 10.87 2.74
N LYS A 170 -10.84 10.24 3.84
CA LYS A 170 -10.08 10.82 4.95
C LYS A 170 -8.77 10.07 5.15
N PHE A 171 -7.76 10.77 5.67
CA PHE A 171 -6.39 10.27 5.87
C PHE A 171 -5.68 9.83 4.57
N VAL A 172 -6.07 10.40 3.44
CA VAL A 172 -5.53 10.13 2.11
C VAL A 172 -4.61 11.27 1.64
N GLY A 173 -3.50 11.48 2.35
CA GLY A 173 -2.48 12.47 1.94
C GLY A 173 -1.67 12.00 0.71
N PRO A 174 -0.93 12.87 0.01
CA PRO A 174 -0.11 12.47 -1.14
C PRO A 174 0.90 11.36 -0.82
N VAL A 175 1.54 11.42 0.35
CA VAL A 175 2.48 10.37 0.81
C VAL A 175 1.76 9.04 1.05
N THR A 176 0.57 9.08 1.66
CA THR A 176 -0.28 7.88 1.85
C THR A 176 -0.71 7.29 0.51
N CYS A 177 -1.11 8.13 -0.45
CA CYS A 177 -1.50 7.68 -1.78
C CYS A 177 -0.31 7.08 -2.53
N PHE A 178 0.87 7.69 -2.45
CA PHE A 178 2.07 7.11 -3.06
C PHE A 178 2.44 5.77 -2.42
N SER A 179 2.33 5.66 -1.09
CA SER A 179 2.55 4.39 -0.38
C SER A 179 1.57 3.31 -0.88
N LEU A 180 0.28 3.65 -0.99
CA LEU A 180 -0.71 2.77 -1.61
C LEU A 180 -0.32 2.35 -3.03
N MET A 181 0.03 3.31 -3.90
CA MET A 181 0.40 3.03 -5.29
C MET A 181 1.57 2.04 -5.38
N THR A 182 2.57 2.16 -4.51
CA THR A 182 3.67 1.19 -4.44
C THR A 182 3.22 -0.16 -3.87
N ALA A 183 2.37 -0.16 -2.83
CA ALA A 183 1.90 -1.36 -2.18
C ALA A 183 1.05 -2.25 -3.10
N ILE A 184 0.26 -1.64 -3.99
CA ILE A 184 -0.61 -2.35 -4.95
C ILE A 184 0.03 -2.51 -6.34
N GLY A 185 1.32 -2.23 -6.50
CA GLY A 185 2.04 -2.47 -7.76
C GLY A 185 1.75 -1.49 -8.89
N MET A 186 0.96 -0.44 -8.64
CA MET A 186 0.73 0.65 -9.58
C MET A 186 2.03 1.40 -9.89
N VAL A 187 2.92 1.53 -8.89
CA VAL A 187 4.29 2.01 -9.04
C VAL A 187 5.25 0.89 -8.62
N ASP A 188 6.15 0.48 -9.51
CA ASP A 188 7.20 -0.48 -9.18
C ASP A 188 8.36 0.24 -8.47
N ALA A 189 8.24 0.36 -7.15
CA ALA A 189 9.28 0.93 -6.29
C ALA A 189 10.29 -0.11 -5.79
N HIS A 190 10.29 -1.34 -6.32
CA HIS A 190 11.36 -2.29 -6.02
C HIS A 190 12.68 -1.74 -6.55
N LEU A 191 13.73 -1.79 -5.72
CA LEU A 191 15.05 -1.35 -6.14
C LEU A 191 15.53 -2.17 -7.33
N VAL A 192 16.27 -1.53 -8.24
CA VAL A 192 16.91 -2.18 -9.39
C VAL A 192 17.80 -3.33 -8.90
N GLY A 193 17.52 -4.54 -9.39
CA GLY A 193 18.18 -5.78 -8.96
C GLY A 193 17.43 -6.59 -7.90
N SER A 194 16.34 -6.06 -7.33
CA SER A 194 15.46 -6.84 -6.48
C SER A 194 14.84 -7.99 -7.27
N HIS A 195 14.75 -9.16 -6.64
CA HIS A 195 14.10 -10.33 -7.23
C HIS A 195 12.59 -10.15 -7.44
N ARG A 196 11.99 -9.11 -6.86
CA ARG A 196 10.56 -8.75 -6.99
C ARG A 196 10.30 -7.64 -8.01
N ARG A 197 11.34 -7.08 -8.62
CA ARG A 197 11.15 -6.02 -9.62
C ARG A 197 10.45 -6.56 -10.86
N GLY A 198 9.44 -5.85 -11.35
CA GLY A 198 8.61 -6.24 -12.48
C GLY A 198 7.65 -7.41 -12.23
N THR A 199 7.55 -7.94 -11.01
CA THR A 199 6.66 -9.09 -10.74
C THR A 199 5.18 -8.73 -10.73
N SER A 200 4.83 -7.43 -10.76
CA SER A 200 3.45 -6.97 -10.86
C SER A 200 2.79 -7.33 -12.20
N GLY A 201 3.59 -7.56 -13.25
CA GLY A 201 3.11 -7.77 -14.61
C GLY A 201 2.67 -6.49 -15.34
N ILE A 202 2.64 -5.35 -14.65
CA ILE A 202 2.35 -4.02 -15.22
C ILE A 202 3.62 -3.43 -15.84
N TRP A 203 4.74 -3.60 -15.14
CA TRP A 203 6.02 -2.98 -15.48
C TRP A 203 7.07 -4.03 -15.86
N PRO A 204 7.95 -3.76 -16.85
CA PRO A 204 9.05 -4.65 -17.15
C PRO A 204 10.10 -4.61 -16.04
N ALA A 205 10.69 -5.78 -15.72
CA ALA A 205 11.73 -5.90 -14.69
C ALA A 205 12.97 -4.99 -14.91
N GLN A 206 13.20 -4.54 -16.15
CA GLN A 206 14.33 -3.69 -16.52
C GLN A 206 14.07 -2.18 -16.40
N GLY A 207 12.87 -1.74 -16.02
CA GLY A 207 12.52 -0.31 -15.91
C GLY A 207 12.14 0.33 -17.25
N PRO A 208 11.73 1.61 -17.25
CA PRO A 208 11.31 2.29 -18.47
C PRO A 208 12.48 2.41 -19.46
N GLY A 209 12.41 1.65 -20.56
CA GLY A 209 13.45 1.62 -21.61
C GLY A 209 13.74 0.24 -22.21
N GLY A 210 13.23 -0.84 -21.61
CA GLY A 210 13.45 -2.21 -22.09
C GLY A 210 12.48 -2.68 -23.16
N LEU A 211 12.37 -2.02 -24.31
CA LEU A 211 11.83 -2.66 -25.52
C LEU A 211 12.90 -3.60 -26.08
N THR A 212 13.00 -4.82 -25.57
CA THR A 212 13.68 -5.89 -26.31
C THR A 212 12.73 -6.34 -27.42
N ASN A 213 13.03 -5.84 -28.61
CA ASN A 213 12.45 -6.28 -29.86
C ASN A 213 12.63 -7.81 -29.97
N SER A 214 11.55 -8.57 -29.80
CA SER A 214 11.49 -9.99 -30.11
C SER A 214 10.42 -10.20 -31.17
N ALA A 215 10.81 -9.99 -32.42
CA ALA A 215 10.10 -10.50 -33.58
C ALA A 215 11.11 -10.85 -34.67
N GLY A 216 11.21 -12.14 -35.00
CA GLY A 216 12.01 -12.64 -36.10
C GLY A 216 12.41 -14.09 -35.92
N CYS A 217 11.44 -15.00 -36.09
CA CYS A 217 11.70 -16.33 -36.67
C CYS A 217 12.37 -16.19 -38.04
#